data_AF-W6QVV6-F1
#
_entry.id   AF-W6QVV6-F1
#
_cell.length_a   1.000
_cell.length_b   1.000
_cell.length_c   1.000
_cell.angle_alpha   90.00
_cell.angle_beta   90.00
_cell.angle_gamma   90.00
#
_symmetry.space_group_name_H-M   'P 1'
#
loop_
_entity.id
_entity.type
_entity.pdbx_description
1 polymer ?
#
loop_
_entity_poly.entity_id
_entity_poly.type
_entity_poly.pdbx_seq_one_letter_code
_entity_poly.pdbx_strand_id
1 'polypeptide(L)'
;MGVLPTNVFTVDGLQLGSSLEMLLLAFALADRINVMGQEKMRTQAQLLQTQAQLVETLQRSERELEQRVQERTQELQRLNQRLENLSVTDALTNIGNRRQFDAELTQQWRQAQRNATPLALAIMDVDWFKAYNDLYGHPAGDACLRQIAQTLAATLARSTDFVARYGGEEFVFLASGTELGGALQRAEKLIAAMATLKRLALRSRHPEHRCGRNAGHCGRGSAAASATGRCSPVPGQTRWT
;
A
#
# COMPACT_ATOMS: atom_id res chain seq x y z
N MET A 1 -27.33 -102.64 -22.17
CA MET A 1 -27.88 -101.96 -20.97
C MET A 1 -27.16 -102.51 -19.75
N GLY A 2 -25.93 -102.04 -19.48
CA GLY A 2 -25.16 -102.44 -18.31
C GLY A 2 -25.45 -101.48 -17.16
N VAL A 3 -26.11 -101.97 -16.11
CA VAL A 3 -26.37 -101.20 -14.89
C VAL A 3 -25.14 -101.33 -14.01
N LEU A 4 -24.33 -100.28 -13.91
CA LEU A 4 -23.24 -100.21 -12.92
C LEU A 4 -23.85 -100.16 -11.51
N PRO A 5 -23.34 -100.95 -10.55
CA PRO A 5 -23.82 -100.91 -9.17
C PRO A 5 -23.52 -99.52 -8.58
N THR A 6 -24.58 -98.82 -8.15
CA THR A 6 -24.48 -97.55 -7.43
C THR A 6 -23.98 -97.83 -6.02
N ASN A 7 -22.66 -97.74 -5.83
CA ASN A 7 -22.06 -97.66 -4.50
C ASN A 7 -21.96 -96.17 -4.10
N VAL A 8 -21.92 -95.91 -2.80
CA VAL A 8 -21.81 -94.56 -2.19
C VAL A 8 -20.71 -93.70 -2.85
N PHE A 9 -19.64 -94.35 -3.30
CA PHE A 9 -18.53 -93.74 -4.03
C PHE A 9 -18.88 -93.15 -5.41
N THR A 10 -19.76 -93.77 -6.20
CA THR A 10 -20.10 -93.29 -7.55
C THR A 10 -21.20 -92.23 -7.55
N VAL A 11 -22.02 -92.17 -6.49
CA VAL A 11 -23.09 -91.18 -6.34
C VAL A 11 -22.58 -89.90 -5.66
N ASP A 12 -21.79 -90.01 -4.58
CA ASP A 12 -21.36 -88.85 -3.77
C ASP A 12 -19.94 -88.34 -4.11
N GLY A 13 -19.14 -89.12 -4.86
CA GLY A 13 -17.75 -88.76 -5.20
C GLY A 13 -17.63 -87.44 -5.99
N LEU A 14 -18.59 -87.14 -6.86
CA LEU A 14 -18.65 -85.88 -7.61
C LEU A 14 -18.90 -84.68 -6.67
N GLN A 15 -19.72 -84.87 -5.65
CA GLN A 15 -20.03 -83.85 -4.64
C GLN A 15 -18.83 -83.59 -3.71
N LEU A 16 -18.11 -84.65 -3.33
CA LEU A 16 -16.89 -84.52 -2.53
C LEU A 16 -15.77 -83.82 -3.31
N GLY A 17 -15.57 -84.18 -4.59
CA GLY A 17 -14.57 -83.55 -5.45
C GLY A 17 -14.85 -82.06 -5.69
N SER A 18 -16.08 -81.71 -6.03
CA SER A 18 -16.49 -80.30 -6.21
C SER A 18 -16.42 -79.49 -4.91
N SER A 19 -16.72 -80.09 -3.76
CA SER A 19 -16.58 -79.44 -2.45
C SER A 19 -15.12 -79.17 -2.10
N LEU A 20 -14.22 -80.12 -2.38
CA LEU A 20 -12.78 -79.96 -2.17
C LEU A 20 -12.20 -78.90 -3.11
N GLU A 21 -12.61 -78.89 -4.38
CA GLU A 21 -12.22 -77.88 -5.35
C GLU A 21 -12.67 -76.48 -4.93
N MET A 22 -13.92 -76.31 -4.49
CA MET A 22 -14.41 -75.03 -3.95
C MET A 22 -13.60 -74.57 -2.73
N LEU A 23 -13.22 -75.50 -1.84
CA LEU A 23 -12.41 -75.18 -0.68
C LEU A 23 -11.02 -74.67 -1.10
N LEU A 24 -10.37 -75.34 -2.05
CA LEU A 24 -9.07 -74.96 -2.59
C LEU A 24 -9.12 -73.60 -3.29
N LEU A 25 -10.15 -73.35 -4.10
CA LEU A 25 -10.38 -72.06 -4.76
C LEU A 25 -10.63 -70.93 -3.75
N ALA A 26 -11.38 -71.21 -2.67
CA ALA A 26 -11.63 -70.24 -1.61
C ALA A 26 -10.32 -69.83 -0.90
N PHE A 27 -9.44 -70.78 -0.59
CA PHE A 27 -8.13 -70.49 -0.01
C PHE A 27 -7.23 -69.69 -0.96
N ALA A 28 -7.18 -70.08 -2.24
CA ALA A 28 -6.40 -69.34 -3.25
C ALA A 28 -6.92 -67.91 -3.44
N LEU A 29 -8.23 -67.70 -3.43
CA LEU A 29 -8.85 -66.38 -3.50
C LEU A 29 -8.53 -65.55 -2.25
N ALA A 30 -8.65 -66.15 -1.06
CA ALA A 30 -8.35 -65.49 0.21
C ALA A 30 -6.89 -65.02 0.27
N ASP A 31 -5.95 -65.88 -0.14
CA ASP A 31 -4.52 -65.52 -0.22
C ASP A 31 -4.29 -64.36 -1.21
N ARG A 32 -4.90 -64.42 -2.40
CA ARG A 32 -4.77 -63.35 -3.39
C ARG A 32 -5.36 -62.02 -2.94
N ILE A 33 -6.51 -62.02 -2.26
CA ILE A 33 -7.10 -60.80 -1.67
C ILE A 33 -6.17 -60.22 -0.61
N ASN A 34 -5.58 -61.06 0.24
CA ASN A 34 -4.63 -60.62 1.26
C ASN A 34 -3.38 -60.00 0.62
N VAL A 35 -2.80 -60.63 -0.41
CA VAL A 35 -1.63 -60.11 -1.13
C VAL A 35 -1.93 -58.77 -1.80
N MET A 36 -3.05 -58.66 -2.55
CA MET A 36 -3.45 -57.41 -3.21
C MET A 36 -3.70 -56.29 -2.18
N GLY A 37 -4.26 -56.61 -1.03
CA GLY A 37 -4.44 -55.66 0.07
C GLY A 37 -3.11 -55.12 0.59
N GLN A 38 -2.11 -55.99 0.76
CA GLN A 38 -0.77 -55.60 1.18
C GLN A 38 -0.06 -54.72 0.15
N GLU A 39 -0.13 -55.06 -1.14
CA GLU A 39 0.47 -54.25 -2.21
C GLU A 39 -0.13 -52.85 -2.28
N LYS A 40 -1.47 -52.74 -2.18
CA LYS A 40 -2.15 -51.45 -2.16
C LYS A 40 -1.73 -50.60 -0.95
N MET A 41 -1.64 -51.20 0.23
CA MET A 41 -1.17 -50.51 1.44
C MET A 41 0.27 -50.02 1.29
N ARG A 42 1.17 -50.81 0.69
CA ARG A 42 2.56 -50.40 0.43
C ARG A 42 2.64 -49.22 -0.52
N THR A 43 1.93 -49.28 -1.65
CA THR A 43 1.90 -48.18 -2.63
C THR A 43 1.30 -46.91 -2.02
N GLN A 44 0.23 -47.05 -1.23
CA GLN A 44 -0.40 -45.92 -0.54
C GLN A 44 0.52 -45.31 0.52
N ALA A 45 1.24 -46.15 1.29
CA ALA A 45 2.24 -45.68 2.25
C ALA A 45 3.40 -44.95 1.55
N GLN A 46 3.88 -45.46 0.43
CA GLN A 46 4.95 -44.83 -0.35
C GLN A 46 4.53 -43.48 -0.95
N LEU A 47 3.30 -43.36 -1.46
CA LEU A 47 2.74 -42.10 -1.94
C LEU A 47 2.62 -41.06 -0.82
N LEU A 48 2.11 -41.46 0.34
CA LEU A 48 2.01 -40.57 1.51
C LEU A 48 3.39 -40.10 1.99
N GLN A 49 4.39 -40.98 2.01
CA GLN A 49 5.76 -40.62 2.35
C GLN A 49 6.36 -39.62 1.34
N THR A 50 6.17 -39.87 0.05
CA THR A 50 6.66 -38.96 -1.00
C THR A 50 5.98 -37.59 -0.92
N GLN A 51 4.67 -37.58 -0.69
CA GLN A 51 3.91 -36.34 -0.52
C GLN A 51 4.42 -35.55 0.71
N ALA A 52 4.67 -36.23 1.84
CA ALA A 52 5.21 -35.60 3.03
C ALA A 52 6.59 -34.97 2.79
N GLN A 53 7.48 -35.68 2.07
CA GLN A 53 8.81 -35.16 1.71
C GLN A 53 8.74 -33.93 0.79
N LEU A 54 7.83 -33.93 -0.20
CA LEU A 54 7.62 -32.78 -1.08
C LEU A 54 7.13 -31.56 -0.30
N VAL A 55 6.14 -31.75 0.58
CA VAL A 55 5.62 -30.68 1.44
C VAL A 55 6.72 -30.11 2.32
N GLU A 56 7.55 -30.96 2.94
CA GLU A 56 8.66 -30.50 3.77
C GLU A 56 9.70 -29.70 2.95
N THR A 57 10.04 -30.19 1.75
CA THR A 57 11.00 -29.51 0.87
C THR A 57 10.46 -28.14 0.42
N LEU A 58 9.18 -28.05 0.05
CA LEU A 58 8.53 -26.80 -0.32
C LEU A 58 8.49 -25.81 0.85
N GLN A 59 8.14 -26.28 2.05
CA GLN A 59 8.14 -25.42 3.24
C GLN A 59 9.54 -24.91 3.58
N ARG A 60 10.59 -25.71 3.37
CA ARG A 60 11.97 -25.26 3.55
C ARG A 60 12.34 -24.17 2.53
N SER A 61 12.03 -24.39 1.25
CA SER A 61 12.35 -23.40 0.21
C SER A 61 11.55 -22.10 0.38
N GLU A 62 10.28 -22.17 0.81
CA GLU A 62 9.47 -21.00 1.15
C GLU A 62 10.14 -20.18 2.26
N ARG A 63 10.53 -20.81 3.37
CA ARG A 63 11.22 -20.12 4.48
C ARG A 63 12.54 -19.48 4.04
N GLU A 64 13.31 -20.17 3.19
CA GLU A 64 14.55 -19.60 2.65
C GLU A 64 14.27 -18.38 1.76
N LEU A 65 13.23 -18.44 0.92
CA LEU A 65 12.82 -17.31 0.09
C LEU A 65 12.34 -16.14 0.94
N GLU A 66 11.51 -16.38 1.95
CA GLU A 66 11.05 -15.36 2.88
C GLU A 66 12.23 -14.68 3.60
N GLN A 67 13.20 -15.46 4.09
CA GLN A 67 14.42 -14.92 4.70
C GLN A 67 15.20 -14.04 3.73
N ARG A 68 15.43 -14.50 2.49
CA ARG A 68 16.13 -13.72 1.46
C ARG A 68 15.39 -12.44 1.11
N VAL A 69 14.06 -12.49 0.98
CA VAL A 69 13.23 -11.30 0.72
C VAL A 69 13.34 -10.32 1.87
N GLN A 70 13.31 -10.80 3.11
CA GLN A 70 13.44 -9.97 4.30
C GLN A 70 14.83 -9.30 4.38
N GLU A 71 15.90 -10.06 4.14
CA GLU A 71 17.27 -9.54 4.09
C GLU A 71 17.44 -8.46 3.02
N ARG A 72 16.94 -8.73 1.80
CA ARG A 72 16.98 -7.77 0.70
C ARG A 72 16.17 -6.51 0.99
N THR A 73 14.99 -6.67 1.59
CA THR A 73 14.16 -5.53 1.99
C THR A 73 14.89 -4.65 3.01
N GLN A 74 15.53 -5.25 4.01
CA GLN A 74 16.31 -4.51 5.00
C GLN A 74 17.54 -3.82 4.39
N GLU A 75 18.24 -4.49 3.46
CA GLU A 75 19.36 -3.90 2.72
C GLU A 75 18.92 -2.68 1.91
N LEU A 76 17.82 -2.81 1.15
CA LEU A 76 17.23 -1.72 0.39
C LEU A 76 16.81 -0.54 1.27
N GLN A 77 16.16 -0.81 2.41
CA GLN A 77 15.80 0.24 3.37
C GLN A 77 17.04 0.98 3.90
N ARG A 78 18.10 0.26 4.26
CA ARG A 78 19.36 0.88 4.72
C ARG A 78 20.01 1.73 3.64
N LEU A 79 20.04 1.26 2.40
CA LEU A 79 20.59 2.01 1.26
C LEU A 79 19.76 3.25 0.94
N ASN A 80 18.43 3.12 0.93
CA ASN A 80 17.53 4.27 0.75
C ASN A 80 17.73 5.30 1.86
N GLN A 81 17.79 4.89 3.12
CA GLN A 81 18.06 5.82 4.22
C GLN A 81 19.40 6.53 4.04
N ARG A 82 20.42 5.81 3.55
CA ARG A 82 21.75 6.39 3.28
C ARG A 82 21.72 7.37 2.11
N LEU A 83 20.93 7.10 1.07
CA LEU A 83 20.70 8.02 -0.04
C LEU A 83 19.92 9.25 0.40
N GLU A 84 18.86 9.09 1.19
CA GLU A 84 18.11 10.21 1.78
C GLU A 84 19.02 11.09 2.64
N ASN A 85 19.88 10.47 3.45
CA ASN A 85 20.87 11.18 4.25
C ASN A 85 21.92 11.91 3.41
N LEU A 86 22.14 11.50 2.15
CA LEU A 86 23.02 12.18 1.18
C LEU A 86 22.27 13.19 0.32
N SER A 87 20.93 13.16 0.30
CA SER A 87 20.12 14.13 -0.40
C SER A 87 20.15 15.47 0.32
N VAL A 88 20.17 16.56 -0.44
CA VAL A 88 19.94 17.92 0.07
C VAL A 88 18.49 18.35 -0.13
N THR A 89 17.75 17.69 -1.02
CA THR A 89 16.35 18.00 -1.29
C THR A 89 15.40 16.97 -0.66
N ASP A 90 14.19 17.43 -0.34
CA ASP A 90 13.08 16.59 0.09
C ASP A 90 12.44 15.90 -1.12
N ALA A 91 12.29 14.57 -1.07
CA ALA A 91 11.81 13.78 -2.20
C ALA A 91 10.34 14.03 -2.57
N LEU A 92 9.50 14.45 -1.61
CA LEU A 92 8.08 14.70 -1.85
C LEU A 92 7.85 16.06 -2.49
N THR A 93 8.52 17.09 -1.96
CA THR A 93 8.24 18.51 -2.23
C THR A 93 9.27 19.18 -3.12
N ASN A 94 10.44 18.57 -3.30
CA ASN A 94 11.55 19.03 -4.14
C ASN A 94 12.16 20.40 -3.72
N ILE A 95 11.88 20.85 -2.50
CA ILE A 95 12.59 21.96 -1.85
C ILE A 95 13.72 21.42 -0.97
N GLY A 96 14.47 22.28 -0.28
CA GLY A 96 15.51 21.82 0.65
C GLY A 96 14.94 20.90 1.73
N ASN A 97 15.72 19.92 2.17
CA ASN A 97 15.37 19.12 3.34
C ASN A 97 16.01 19.71 4.61
N ARG A 98 15.69 19.16 5.78
CA ARG A 98 16.26 19.57 7.07
C ARG A 98 17.80 19.62 7.06
N ARG A 99 18.46 18.67 6.41
CA ARG A 99 19.93 18.64 6.33
C ARG A 99 20.49 19.82 5.54
N GLN A 100 19.88 20.15 4.41
CA GLN A 100 20.27 21.33 3.64
C GLN A 100 19.97 22.63 4.41
N PHE A 101 18.85 22.68 5.13
CA PHE A 101 18.54 23.80 6.01
C PHE A 101 19.60 24.02 7.09
N ASP A 102 20.02 22.98 7.81
CA ASP A 102 21.03 23.12 8.86
C ASP A 102 22.38 23.63 8.31
N ALA A 103 22.75 23.18 7.11
CA ALA A 103 23.93 23.66 6.40
C ALA A 103 23.80 25.13 5.97
N GLU A 104 22.68 25.49 5.34
CA GLU A 104 22.39 26.86 4.88
C GLU A 104 22.28 27.85 6.04
N LEU A 105 21.60 27.47 7.14
CA LEU A 105 21.51 28.28 8.34
C LEU A 105 22.91 28.59 8.88
N THR A 106 23.77 27.58 8.99
CA THR A 106 25.15 27.76 9.47
C THR A 106 25.94 28.70 8.55
N GLN A 107 25.80 28.54 7.25
CA GLN A 107 26.47 29.38 6.25
C GLN A 107 25.99 30.83 6.31
N GLN A 108 24.68 31.06 6.22
CA GLN A 108 24.07 32.39 6.22
C GLN A 108 24.28 33.11 7.56
N TRP A 109 24.23 32.39 8.68
CA TRP A 109 24.54 32.96 10.00
C TRP A 109 25.97 33.49 10.08
N ARG A 110 26.95 32.73 9.59
CA ARG A 110 28.36 33.18 9.55
C ARG A 110 28.53 34.39 8.62
N GLN A 111 27.83 34.41 7.49
CA GLN A 111 27.88 35.53 6.56
C GLN A 111 27.23 36.79 7.12
N ALA A 112 26.08 36.65 7.77
CA ALA A 112 25.36 37.72 8.43
C ALA A 112 26.20 38.38 9.53
N GLN A 113 26.87 37.58 10.36
CA GLN A 113 27.80 38.08 11.37
C GLN A 113 28.96 38.87 10.75
N ARG A 114 29.60 38.35 9.69
CA ARG A 114 30.73 39.04 9.05
C ARG A 114 30.32 40.36 8.40
N ASN A 115 29.13 40.41 7.81
CA ASN A 115 28.66 41.56 7.04
C ASN A 115 27.82 42.54 7.87
N ALA A 116 27.59 42.25 9.16
CA ALA A 116 26.66 42.98 10.02
C ALA A 116 25.26 43.14 9.40
N THR A 117 24.78 42.13 8.68
CA THR A 117 23.46 42.14 8.04
C THR A 117 22.46 41.30 8.83
N PRO A 118 21.17 41.70 8.91
CA PRO A 118 20.15 40.94 9.60
C PRO A 118 19.86 39.62 8.87
N LEU A 119 19.51 38.58 9.62
CA LEU A 119 19.05 37.28 9.11
C LEU A 119 17.73 36.95 9.78
N ALA A 120 16.71 36.67 8.98
CA ALA A 120 15.40 36.25 9.47
C ALA A 120 15.20 34.74 9.24
N LEU A 121 14.58 34.08 10.24
CA LEU A 121 14.17 32.69 10.20
C LEU A 121 12.70 32.62 10.62
N ALA A 122 11.91 31.83 9.91
CA ALA A 122 10.58 31.44 10.37
C ALA A 122 10.37 29.93 10.21
N ILE A 123 9.56 29.39 11.13
CA ILE A 123 9.09 28.02 11.13
C ILE A 123 7.57 28.07 10.99
N MET A 124 7.03 27.21 10.15
CA MET A 124 5.62 27.14 9.79
C MET A 124 5.17 25.70 9.92
N ASP A 125 4.00 25.49 10.52
CA ASP A 125 3.36 24.19 10.65
C ASP A 125 2.01 24.20 9.91
N VAL A 126 1.56 23.06 9.39
CA VAL A 126 0.28 22.96 8.68
C VAL A 126 -0.80 22.52 9.67
N ASP A 127 -1.65 23.48 10.05
CA ASP A 127 -2.73 23.23 11.00
C ASP A 127 -3.63 22.05 10.59
N TRP A 128 -3.90 21.16 11.54
CA TRP A 128 -4.83 20.03 11.41
C TRP A 128 -4.47 19.02 10.30
N PHE A 129 -3.20 18.92 9.89
CA PHE A 129 -2.79 18.03 8.81
C PHE A 129 -3.14 16.55 9.07
N LYS A 130 -3.00 16.08 10.32
CA LYS A 130 -3.43 14.72 10.70
C LYS A 130 -4.91 14.48 10.42
N ALA A 131 -5.80 15.38 10.85
CA ALA A 131 -7.23 15.26 10.61
C ALA A 131 -7.58 15.31 9.12
N TYR A 132 -6.83 16.10 8.34
CA TYR A 132 -6.95 16.12 6.88
C TYR A 132 -6.59 14.76 6.26
N ASN A 133 -5.48 14.15 6.68
CA ASN A 133 -5.07 12.82 6.22
C ASN A 133 -6.06 11.74 6.63
N ASP A 134 -6.59 11.80 7.84
CA ASP A 134 -7.59 10.83 8.32
C ASP A 134 -8.88 10.90 7.47
N LEU A 135 -9.24 12.10 6.99
CA LEU A 135 -10.44 12.32 6.18
C LEU A 135 -10.25 12.04 4.69
N TYR A 136 -9.08 12.40 4.11
CA TYR A 136 -8.85 12.37 2.66
C TYR A 136 -7.79 11.35 2.20
N GLY A 137 -7.13 10.69 3.15
CA GLY A 137 -6.05 9.74 2.91
C GLY A 137 -4.69 10.39 2.64
N HIS A 138 -3.63 9.63 2.90
CA HIS A 138 -2.24 10.07 2.69
C HIS A 138 -1.93 10.62 1.28
N PRO A 139 -2.45 10.05 0.17
CA PRO A 139 -2.16 10.61 -1.16
C PRO A 139 -2.65 12.05 -1.35
N ALA A 140 -3.78 12.42 -0.73
CA ALA A 140 -4.28 13.78 -0.74
C ALA A 140 -3.42 14.71 0.13
N GLY A 141 -2.96 14.23 1.28
CA GLY A 141 -1.99 14.92 2.13
C GLY A 141 -0.69 15.25 1.39
N ASP A 142 -0.14 14.26 0.70
CA ASP A 142 1.07 14.40 -0.12
C ASP A 142 0.91 15.45 -1.21
N ALA A 143 -0.25 15.47 -1.89
CA ALA A 143 -0.57 16.48 -2.88
C ALA A 143 -0.68 17.89 -2.26
N CYS A 144 -1.27 18.00 -1.07
CA CYS A 144 -1.35 19.25 -0.31
C CYS A 144 0.04 19.79 0.03
N LEU A 145 0.92 18.95 0.58
CA LEU A 145 2.30 19.33 0.93
C LEU A 145 3.11 19.79 -0.29
N ARG A 146 2.94 19.13 -1.45
CA ARG A 146 3.55 19.57 -2.71
C ARG A 146 3.10 20.98 -3.12
N GLN A 147 1.80 21.27 -3.02
CA GLN A 147 1.27 22.60 -3.36
C GLN A 147 1.77 23.69 -2.42
N ILE A 148 1.84 23.39 -1.12
CA ILE A 148 2.41 24.30 -0.13
C ILE A 148 3.86 24.61 -0.49
N ALA A 149 4.69 23.60 -0.67
CA ALA A 149 6.10 23.80 -1.02
C ALA A 149 6.30 24.61 -2.29
N GLN A 150 5.53 24.33 -3.36
CA GLN A 150 5.57 25.12 -4.59
C GLN A 150 5.20 26.58 -4.36
N THR A 151 4.20 26.84 -3.50
CA THR A 151 3.76 28.20 -3.17
C THR A 151 4.80 28.94 -2.33
N LEU A 152 5.42 28.27 -1.37
CA LEU A 152 6.52 28.84 -0.59
C LEU A 152 7.69 29.22 -1.50
N ALA A 153 8.13 28.30 -2.37
CA ALA A 153 9.22 28.53 -3.31
C ALA A 153 8.92 29.66 -4.32
N ALA A 154 7.69 29.74 -4.81
CA ALA A 154 7.27 30.80 -5.74
C ALA A 154 7.17 32.18 -5.06
N THR A 155 6.76 32.22 -3.80
CA THR A 155 6.59 33.48 -3.05
C THR A 155 7.93 34.03 -2.55
N LEU A 156 8.87 33.14 -2.19
CA LEU A 156 10.22 33.47 -1.75
C LEU A 156 11.22 33.32 -2.90
N ALA A 157 11.03 34.09 -3.97
CA ALA A 157 11.80 33.97 -5.20
C ALA A 157 13.14 34.74 -5.21
N ARG A 158 13.58 35.33 -4.08
CA ARG A 158 14.89 36.01 -4.05
C ARG A 158 16.00 34.97 -3.93
N SER A 159 17.11 35.20 -4.63
CA SER A 159 18.30 34.34 -4.60
C SER A 159 18.91 34.16 -3.22
N THR A 160 18.63 35.06 -2.29
CA THR A 160 19.12 35.04 -0.90
C THR A 160 18.17 34.38 0.08
N ASP A 161 16.95 34.04 -0.36
CA ASP A 161 15.98 33.35 0.47
C ASP A 161 16.15 31.84 0.27
N PHE A 162 15.98 31.08 1.35
CA PHE A 162 16.06 29.64 1.32
C PHE A 162 14.81 29.04 1.97
N VAL A 163 14.28 27.97 1.38
CA VAL A 163 13.07 27.29 1.88
C VAL A 163 13.35 25.80 1.97
N ALA A 164 12.94 25.20 3.09
CA ALA A 164 13.08 23.77 3.30
C ALA A 164 11.88 23.17 4.04
N ARG A 165 11.68 21.86 3.85
CA ARG A 165 10.82 21.05 4.70
C ARG A 165 11.63 20.52 5.87
N TYR A 166 11.27 20.95 7.07
CA TYR A 166 11.99 20.62 8.31
C TYR A 166 11.52 19.31 8.92
N GLY A 167 10.22 19.03 8.81
CA GLY A 167 9.54 17.87 9.36
C GLY A 167 8.34 17.46 8.51
N GLY A 168 7.58 16.46 8.96
CA GLY A 168 6.46 15.87 8.20
C GLY A 168 5.53 16.93 7.59
N GLU A 169 5.01 17.85 8.40
CA GLU A 169 4.17 18.97 7.94
C GLU A 169 4.79 20.35 8.20
N GLU A 170 6.04 20.37 8.66
CA GLU A 170 6.75 21.60 9.06
C GLU A 170 7.65 22.13 7.93
N PHE A 171 7.54 23.43 7.66
CA PHE A 171 8.33 24.15 6.68
C PHE A 171 9.10 25.29 7.34
N VAL A 172 10.27 25.60 6.81
CA VAL A 172 11.12 26.68 7.29
C VAL A 172 11.58 27.56 6.15
N PHE A 173 11.78 28.84 6.42
CA PHE A 173 12.48 29.72 5.50
C PHE A 173 13.55 30.56 6.21
N LEU A 174 14.61 30.85 5.46
CA LEU A 174 15.67 31.78 5.82
C LEU A 174 15.62 32.95 4.83
N ALA A 175 15.79 34.17 5.34
CA ALA A 175 15.90 35.37 4.52
C ALA A 175 17.09 36.22 4.98
N SER A 176 18.18 36.15 4.22
CA SER A 176 19.37 36.98 4.45
C SER A 176 19.09 38.46 4.13
N GLY A 177 19.74 39.36 4.87
CA GLY A 177 19.59 40.81 4.69
C GLY A 177 18.17 41.33 4.97
N THR A 178 17.38 40.60 5.76
CA THR A 178 15.98 40.92 6.03
C THR A 178 15.79 41.21 7.52
N GLU A 179 15.40 42.44 7.85
CA GLU A 179 15.01 42.85 9.20
C GLU A 179 13.63 42.30 9.58
N LEU A 180 13.28 42.38 10.87
CA LEU A 180 12.01 41.84 11.41
C LEU A 180 10.77 42.31 10.61
N GLY A 181 10.68 43.60 10.26
CA GLY A 181 9.56 44.11 9.48
C GLY A 181 9.45 43.49 8.08
N GLY A 182 10.59 43.27 7.41
CA GLY A 182 10.63 42.57 6.13
C GLY A 182 10.31 41.09 6.25
N ALA A 183 10.69 40.46 7.36
CA ALA A 183 10.36 39.06 7.64
C ALA A 183 8.84 38.89 7.86
N LEU A 184 8.22 39.80 8.61
CA LEU A 184 6.77 39.82 8.83
C LEU A 184 5.99 40.01 7.51
N GLN A 185 6.40 40.96 6.67
CA GLN A 185 5.76 41.14 5.35
C GLN A 185 5.83 39.89 4.47
N ARG A 186 6.94 39.14 4.55
CA ARG A 186 7.08 37.87 3.83
C ARG A 186 6.15 36.80 4.42
N ALA A 187 6.11 36.67 5.74
CA ALA A 187 5.20 35.75 6.41
C ALA A 187 3.73 36.05 6.06
N GLU A 188 3.32 37.31 6.07
CA GLU A 188 1.97 37.73 5.66
C GLU A 188 1.66 37.38 4.21
N LYS A 189 2.61 37.59 3.28
CA LYS A 189 2.46 37.19 1.88
C LYS A 189 2.29 35.68 1.73
N LEU A 190 3.05 34.89 2.48
CA LEU A 190 2.94 33.43 2.48
C LEU A 190 1.57 32.99 3.00
N ILE A 191 1.09 33.57 4.10
CA ILE A 191 -0.24 33.30 4.65
C ILE A 191 -1.33 33.64 3.62
N ALA A 192 -1.23 34.80 2.95
CA ALA A 192 -2.18 35.20 1.93
C ALA A 192 -2.17 34.26 0.70
N ALA A 193 -0.99 33.79 0.29
CA ALA A 193 -0.83 32.83 -0.80
C ALA A 193 -1.45 31.47 -0.44
N MET A 194 -1.18 30.95 0.76
CA MET A 194 -1.78 29.72 1.29
C MET A 194 -3.31 29.81 1.41
N ALA A 195 -3.84 30.95 1.87
CA ALA A 195 -5.28 31.20 1.92
C ALA A 195 -5.94 31.23 0.53
N THR A 196 -5.17 31.57 -0.51
CA THR A 196 -5.64 31.58 -1.91
C THR A 196 -5.67 30.16 -2.48
N LEU A 197 -4.66 29.33 -2.18
CA LEU A 197 -4.70 27.89 -2.51
C LEU A 197 -5.95 27.21 -1.94
N LYS A 198 -6.27 27.46 -0.67
CA LYS A 198 -7.49 26.93 -0.02
C LYS A 198 -8.75 27.28 -0.80
N ARG A 199 -8.87 28.52 -1.30
CA ARG A 199 -10.02 28.97 -2.10
C ARG A 199 -10.06 28.34 -3.49
N LEU A 200 -8.91 28.19 -4.16
CA LEU A 200 -8.84 27.54 -5.47
C LEU A 200 -9.19 26.05 -5.36
N ALA A 201 -8.65 25.34 -4.37
CA ALA A 201 -8.95 23.92 -4.11
C ALA A 201 -10.42 23.65 -3.72
N LEU A 202 -11.17 24.68 -3.28
CA LEU A 202 -12.62 24.60 -3.07
C LEU A 202 -13.40 24.90 -4.37
N ARG A 203 -12.87 25.72 -5.28
CA ARG A 203 -13.49 26.05 -6.57
C ARG A 203 -13.33 24.97 -7.63
N SER A 204 -12.18 24.29 -7.71
CA SER A 204 -11.95 23.17 -8.64
C SER A 204 -12.77 21.91 -8.32
N ARG A 205 -13.50 21.88 -7.20
CA ARG A 205 -14.44 20.79 -6.84
C ARG A 205 -15.82 20.91 -7.47
N HIS A 206 -16.07 21.92 -8.30
CA HIS A 206 -17.21 21.91 -9.23
C HIS A 206 -16.73 21.50 -10.63
N PRO A 207 -16.67 20.19 -10.96
CA PRO A 207 -16.69 19.81 -12.35
C PRO A 207 -18.06 20.19 -12.90
N GLU A 208 -18.09 21.22 -13.75
CA GLU A 208 -19.22 21.41 -14.65
C GLU A 208 -19.43 20.10 -15.40
N HIS A 209 -20.55 19.43 -15.14
CA HIS A 209 -21.03 18.33 -15.95
C HIS A 209 -21.24 18.86 -17.39
N ARG A 210 -20.20 18.83 -18.23
CA ARG A 210 -20.34 18.78 -19.67
C ARG A 210 -20.87 17.41 -20.05
N CYS A 211 -22.16 17.21 -19.81
CA CYS A 211 -22.92 16.17 -20.47
C CYS A 211 -22.96 16.53 -21.96
N GLY A 212 -22.26 15.75 -22.78
CA GLY A 212 -22.21 15.91 -24.23
C GLY A 212 -23.60 15.82 -24.82
N ARG A 213 -24.00 16.85 -25.58
CA ARG A 213 -25.16 16.76 -26.47
C ARG A 213 -24.77 15.88 -27.66
N ASN A 214 -25.42 14.73 -27.79
CA ASN A 214 -25.86 14.28 -29.10
C ASN A 214 -27.13 13.42 -29.00
N ALA A 215 -28.13 13.89 -29.75
CA ALA A 215 -29.29 13.19 -30.32
C ALA A 215 -30.19 12.35 -29.40
N GLY A 216 -31.44 12.82 -29.22
CA GLY A 216 -32.52 12.01 -28.65
C GLY A 216 -33.81 12.79 -28.52
N HIS A 217 -34.56 12.85 -29.62
CA HIS A 217 -35.90 13.43 -29.75
C HIS A 217 -36.89 12.76 -28.77
N CYS A 218 -37.50 13.50 -27.85
CA CYS A 218 -38.85 13.17 -27.35
C CYS A 218 -39.50 14.30 -26.52
N GLY A 219 -40.73 14.66 -26.92
CA GLY A 219 -41.85 14.87 -26.00
C GLY A 219 -41.96 16.21 -25.29
N ARG A 220 -42.86 17.07 -25.79
CA ARG A 220 -43.42 18.23 -25.09
C ARG A 220 -44.07 17.81 -23.77
N GLY A 221 -43.82 18.57 -22.71
CA GLY A 221 -44.53 18.42 -21.42
C GLY A 221 -44.00 19.42 -20.39
N SER A 222 -44.66 20.56 -20.33
CA SER A 222 -44.48 21.65 -19.36
C SER A 222 -44.55 21.20 -17.90
N ALA A 223 -43.53 21.53 -17.08
CA ALA A 223 -43.71 21.83 -15.66
C ALA A 223 -42.55 22.71 -15.17
N ALA A 224 -42.93 23.72 -14.39
CA ALA A 224 -42.16 24.88 -14.01
C ALA A 224 -41.07 24.60 -12.97
N ALA A 225 -40.15 25.55 -12.90
CA ALA A 225 -39.06 25.67 -11.94
C ALA A 225 -39.49 25.51 -10.48
N SER A 226 -38.66 24.81 -9.69
CA SER A 226 -38.40 25.20 -8.31
C SER A 226 -37.00 24.75 -7.90
N ALA A 227 -36.17 25.75 -7.65
CA ALA A 227 -34.84 25.62 -7.08
C ALA A 227 -34.96 25.54 -5.56
N THR A 228 -34.50 24.44 -4.95
CA THR A 228 -34.11 24.42 -3.53
C THR A 228 -33.21 23.21 -3.26
N GLY A 229 -31.90 23.43 -3.33
CA GLY A 229 -30.89 22.55 -2.77
C GLY A 229 -29.92 23.38 -1.95
N ARG A 230 -30.30 23.71 -0.71
CA ARG A 230 -29.44 24.41 0.25
C ARG A 230 -28.30 23.46 0.65
N CYS A 231 -27.06 23.82 0.33
CA CYS A 231 -25.90 23.44 1.13
C CYS A 231 -25.48 24.67 1.91
N SER A 232 -25.84 24.71 3.18
CA SER A 232 -25.42 25.75 4.13
C SER A 232 -23.90 25.70 4.32
N PRO A 233 -23.20 26.84 4.30
CA PRO A 233 -21.85 26.92 4.84
C PRO A 233 -21.95 27.00 6.37
N VAL A 234 -21.22 26.15 7.09
CA VAL A 234 -21.07 26.26 8.55
C VAL A 234 -20.35 27.59 8.88
N PRO A 235 -20.92 28.49 9.70
CA PRO A 235 -20.26 29.71 10.14
C PRO A 235 -19.82 29.65 11.62
N GLY A 236 -18.69 30.31 11.92
CA GLY A 236 -18.25 30.69 13.28
C GLY A 236 -17.24 29.70 13.88
N GLN A 237 -16.17 30.09 14.58
CA GLN A 237 -15.68 31.37 15.09
C GLN A 237 -14.14 31.22 15.17
N THR A 238 -13.36 32.24 14.79
CA THR A 238 -11.94 32.30 15.18
C THR A 238 -11.69 33.67 15.78
N ARG A 239 -11.68 33.67 17.11
CA ARG A 239 -11.19 34.75 17.95
C ARG A 239 -9.67 34.54 18.03
N TRP A 240 -8.90 35.47 17.50
CA TRP A 240 -7.44 35.43 17.56
C TRP A 240 -6.99 36.19 18.81
N THR A 241 -6.26 35.50 19.69
CA THR A 241 -5.37 36.06 20.70
C THR A 241 -4.04 35.37 20.55
#